data_AF-G2R360-F1
#
_entry.id   AF-G2R360-F1
#
_cell.length_a   1.000
_cell.length_b   1.000
_cell.length_c   1.000
_cell.angle_alpha   90.00
_cell.angle_beta   90.00
_cell.angle_gamma   90.00
#
_symmetry.space_group_name_H-M   'P 1'
#
loop_
_entity.id
_entity.type
_entity.pdbx_description
1 polymer ?
#
loop_
_entity_poly.entity_id
_entity_poly.type
_entity_poly.pdbx_seq_one_letter_code
_entity_poly.pdbx_strand_id
1 'polypeptide(L)'
;MASIIARRAFSTTVRRLATSEEALKTESKKNPEIMILGGVMVCAIAGAGFYFGRSPTKSTSESPVPLAKNSMPWEAGSGQGKYQYYPGGDANAAPKDAPSAVNVVVIPDVELPKRLHDKYNKWGKDGY
;
A
#
# COMPACT_ATOMS: atom_id res chain seq x y z
N MET A 1 40.20 -2.15 27.17
CA MET A 1 39.77 -1.00 28.01
C MET A 1 38.53 -0.27 27.44
N ALA A 2 37.53 -0.97 26.90
CA ALA A 2 36.33 -0.35 26.29
C ALA A 2 35.07 -0.39 27.19
N SER A 3 35.12 -1.13 28.32
CA SER A 3 33.95 -1.42 29.16
C SER A 3 33.62 -0.34 30.20
N ILE A 4 34.56 0.58 30.48
CA ILE A 4 34.39 1.61 31.52
C ILE A 4 33.65 2.85 30.98
N ILE A 5 33.81 3.15 29.69
CA ILE A 5 33.22 4.33 29.03
C ILE A 5 31.71 4.12 28.83
N ALA A 6 31.29 2.92 28.40
CA ALA A 6 29.87 2.59 28.22
C ALA A 6 29.08 2.66 29.55
N ARG A 7 29.67 2.23 30.67
CA ARG A 7 29.00 2.26 31.99
C ARG A 7 28.71 3.67 32.49
N ARG A 8 29.53 4.67 32.13
CA ARG A 8 29.32 6.08 32.54
C ARG A 8 28.34 6.84 31.64
N ALA A 9 28.29 6.52 30.34
CA ALA A 9 27.34 7.14 29.41
C ALA A 9 25.88 6.80 29.75
N PHE A 10 25.58 5.54 30.08
CA PHE A 10 24.21 5.15 30.47
C PHE A 10 23.84 5.55 31.90
N SER A 11 24.80 5.62 32.83
CA SER A 11 24.54 6.00 34.23
C SER A 11 24.11 7.46 34.38
N THR A 12 24.69 8.36 33.60
CA THR A 12 24.30 9.79 33.60
C THR A 12 22.95 10.01 32.92
N THR A 13 22.65 9.25 31.86
CA THR A 13 21.38 9.33 31.12
C THR A 13 20.20 8.92 31.98
N VAL A 14 20.30 7.82 32.74
CA VAL A 14 19.24 7.37 33.67
C VAL A 14 18.98 8.38 34.78
N ARG A 15 20.04 8.96 35.35
CA ARG A 15 19.90 9.96 36.42
C ARG A 15 19.30 11.27 35.90
N ARG A 16 19.66 11.69 34.67
CA ARG A 16 19.05 12.83 33.98
C ARG A 16 17.58 12.60 33.66
N LEU A 17 17.22 11.40 33.18
CA LEU A 17 15.84 10.99 32.91
C LEU A 17 14.99 11.00 34.19
N ALA A 18 15.52 10.45 35.28
CA ALA A 18 14.85 10.44 36.59
C ALA A 18 14.62 11.87 37.13
N THR A 19 15.61 12.75 37.06
CA THR A 19 15.44 14.16 37.46
C THR A 19 14.50 14.92 36.52
N SER A 20 14.48 14.59 35.23
CA SER A 20 13.58 15.22 34.27
C SER A 20 12.13 14.76 34.44
N GLU A 21 11.88 13.51 34.87
CA GLU A 21 10.52 13.03 35.13
C GLU A 21 9.81 13.85 36.21
N GLU A 22 10.50 14.18 37.30
CA GLU A 22 9.90 14.99 38.37
C GLU A 22 9.61 16.41 37.87
N ALA A 23 10.54 17.02 37.14
CA ALA A 23 10.32 18.33 36.52
C ALA A 23 9.13 18.30 35.54
N LEU A 24 9.05 17.27 34.69
CA LEU A 24 7.97 17.08 33.71
C LEU A 24 6.62 16.84 34.38
N LYS A 25 6.57 16.06 35.46
CA LYS A 25 5.33 15.85 36.25
C LYS A 25 4.88 17.14 36.91
N THR A 26 5.81 17.97 37.37
CA THR A 26 5.51 19.27 38.00
C THR A 26 4.96 20.25 36.97
N GLU A 27 5.58 20.33 35.79
CA GLU A 27 5.14 21.18 34.68
C GLU A 27 3.82 20.71 34.04
N SER A 28 3.61 19.39 33.96
CA SER A 28 2.35 18.83 33.43
C SER A 28 1.16 19.08 34.37
N LYS A 29 1.39 19.17 35.68
CA LYS A 29 0.36 19.55 36.67
C LYS A 29 0.01 21.05 36.63
N LYS A 30 0.98 21.90 36.30
CA LYS A 30 0.76 23.35 36.15
C LYS A 30 -0.01 23.69 34.87
N ASN A 31 0.23 22.95 33.79
CA ASN A 31 -0.30 23.26 32.47
C ASN A 31 -1.25 22.14 31.99
N PRO A 32 -2.57 22.25 32.22
CA PRO A 32 -3.53 21.21 31.82
C PRO A 32 -3.59 20.98 30.30
N GLU A 33 -3.20 21.98 29.50
CA GLU A 33 -3.11 21.88 28.04
C GLU A 33 -2.11 20.82 27.57
N ILE A 34 -1.03 20.58 28.34
CA ILE A 34 -0.03 19.57 28.00
C ILE A 34 -0.62 18.15 28.10
N MET A 35 -1.53 17.91 29.06
CA MET A 35 -2.22 16.63 29.16
C MET A 35 -3.17 16.41 27.97
N ILE A 36 -3.86 17.46 27.53
CA ILE A 36 -4.74 17.40 26.37
C ILE A 36 -3.92 17.12 25.10
N LEU A 37 -2.83 17.86 24.89
CA LEU A 37 -1.92 17.67 23.77
C LEU A 37 -1.33 16.24 23.77
N GLY A 38 -0.91 15.75 24.93
CA GLY A 38 -0.43 14.38 25.10
C GLY A 38 -1.49 13.34 24.74
N GLY A 39 -2.73 13.55 25.17
CA GLY A 39 -3.87 12.71 24.79
C GLY A 39 -4.09 12.68 23.27
N VAL A 40 -4.08 13.84 22.61
CA VAL A 40 -4.22 13.94 21.15
C VAL A 40 -3.08 13.21 20.43
N MET A 41 -1.84 13.37 20.91
CA MET A 41 -0.67 12.72 20.32
C MET A 41 -0.76 11.19 20.43
N VAL A 42 -1.18 10.67 21.59
CA VAL A 42 -1.38 9.23 21.80
C VAL A 42 -2.49 8.70 20.90
N CYS A 43 -3.62 9.41 20.81
CA CYS A 43 -4.72 9.04 19.90
C CYS A 43 -4.26 9.03 18.44
N ALA A 44 -3.46 10.01 18.00
CA ALA A 44 -2.96 10.08 16.64
C ALA A 44 -2.02 8.91 16.31
N ILE A 45 -1.06 8.61 17.18
CA ILE A 45 -0.11 7.50 16.98
C ILE A 45 -0.81 6.15 17.06
N ALA A 46 -1.72 5.96 18.02
CA ALA A 46 -2.50 4.73 18.13
C ALA A 46 -3.42 4.55 16.91
N GLY A 47 -4.08 5.60 16.45
CA GLY A 47 -4.92 5.59 15.25
C GLY A 47 -4.13 5.24 14.00
N ALA A 48 -2.96 5.86 13.82
CA ALA A 48 -2.05 5.53 12.72
C ALA A 48 -1.58 4.07 12.80
N GLY A 49 -1.15 3.61 13.98
CA GLY A 49 -0.74 2.22 14.21
C GLY A 49 -1.86 1.21 13.91
N PHE A 50 -3.09 1.50 14.35
CA PHE A 50 -4.25 0.67 14.06
C PHE A 50 -4.57 0.64 12.55
N TYR A 51 -4.51 1.80 11.88
CA TYR A 51 -4.73 1.90 10.44
C TYR A 51 -3.69 1.12 9.65
N PHE A 52 -2.40 1.31 9.93
CA PHE A 52 -1.32 0.58 9.26
C PHE A 52 -1.32 -0.92 9.58
N GLY A 53 -1.78 -1.31 10.79
CA GLY A 53 -1.98 -2.71 11.14
C GLY A 53 -3.11 -3.38 10.34
N ARG A 54 -4.20 -2.65 10.09
CA ARG A 54 -5.33 -3.14 9.28
C ARG A 54 -5.06 -3.12 7.78
N SER A 55 -4.26 -2.15 7.33
CA SER A 55 -3.91 -1.93 5.92
C SER A 55 -2.40 -1.99 5.75
N PRO A 56 -1.81 -3.21 5.76
CA PRO A 56 -0.37 -3.37 5.59
C PRO A 56 0.04 -2.77 4.25
N THR A 57 1.08 -1.94 4.28
CA THR A 57 1.66 -1.34 3.08
C THR A 57 2.20 -2.45 2.20
N LYS A 58 1.65 -2.61 1.00
CA LYS A 58 2.14 -3.57 0.01
C LYS A 58 3.26 -2.95 -0.82
N SER A 59 4.25 -3.75 -1.20
CA SER A 59 5.36 -3.31 -2.07
C SER A 59 4.91 -2.97 -3.50
N THR A 60 3.70 -3.39 -3.88
CA THR A 60 3.12 -3.18 -5.20
C THR A 60 1.76 -2.50 -5.05
N SER A 61 1.43 -1.62 -5.99
CA SER A 61 0.15 -0.91 -6.05
C SER A 61 -1.00 -1.77 -6.57
N GLU A 62 -0.89 -3.11 -6.49
CA GLU A 62 -1.92 -4.02 -6.97
C GLU A 62 -3.06 -4.19 -5.96
N SER A 63 -4.28 -4.01 -6.43
CA SER A 63 -5.49 -4.39 -5.68
C SER A 63 -5.92 -5.80 -6.11
N PRO A 64 -6.22 -6.72 -5.19
CA PRO A 64 -6.78 -8.02 -5.57
C PRO A 64 -8.15 -7.80 -6.22
N VAL A 65 -8.30 -8.26 -7.46
CA VAL A 65 -9.56 -8.14 -8.19
C VAL A 65 -10.31 -9.47 -8.14
N PRO A 66 -11.54 -9.52 -7.58
CA PRO A 66 -12.35 -10.73 -7.58
C PRO A 66 -12.75 -11.12 -9.00
N LEU A 67 -12.70 -12.42 -9.25
CA LEU A 67 -13.26 -13.06 -10.44
C LEU A 67 -14.79 -12.84 -10.47
N ALA A 68 -15.35 -12.63 -11.66
CA ALA A 68 -16.79 -12.50 -11.81
C ALA A 68 -17.49 -13.84 -11.51
N LYS A 69 -18.76 -13.79 -11.10
CA LYS A 69 -19.54 -15.00 -10.84
C LYS A 69 -19.68 -15.82 -12.13
N ASN A 70 -19.41 -17.13 -12.07
CA ASN A 70 -19.37 -18.04 -13.22
C ASN A 70 -18.36 -17.64 -14.32
N SER A 71 -17.35 -16.84 -13.99
CA SER A 71 -16.31 -16.37 -14.93
C SER A 71 -15.37 -17.45 -15.44
N MET A 72 -15.58 -18.71 -15.05
CA MET A 72 -14.80 -19.81 -15.56
C MET A 72 -15.08 -19.97 -17.07
N PRO A 73 -14.04 -20.15 -17.90
CA PRO A 73 -14.17 -20.26 -19.36
C PRO A 73 -15.22 -21.28 -19.82
N TRP A 74 -15.39 -22.37 -19.07
CA TRP A 74 -16.32 -23.46 -19.34
C TRP A 74 -17.73 -23.24 -18.78
N GLU A 75 -17.95 -22.27 -17.90
CA GLU A 75 -19.26 -21.98 -17.28
C GLU A 75 -19.97 -20.79 -17.94
N ALA A 76 -19.22 -19.74 -18.31
CA ALA A 76 -19.79 -18.49 -18.84
C ALA A 76 -20.07 -18.50 -20.36
N GLY A 77 -19.66 -19.53 -21.09
CA GLY A 77 -19.75 -19.50 -22.56
C GLY A 77 -18.97 -18.35 -23.19
N SER A 78 -17.93 -17.83 -22.50
CA SER A 78 -17.09 -16.75 -23.01
C SER A 78 -16.48 -17.20 -24.34
N GLY A 79 -16.80 -16.51 -25.44
CA GLY A 79 -16.49 -16.95 -26.81
C GLY A 79 -14.98 -17.10 -27.13
N GLN A 80 -14.10 -16.74 -26.18
CA GLN A 80 -12.64 -16.82 -26.32
C GLN A 80 -11.94 -17.59 -25.18
N GLY A 81 -12.68 -18.23 -24.28
CA GLY A 81 -12.11 -19.04 -23.20
C GLY A 81 -11.30 -18.25 -22.16
N LYS A 82 -11.61 -16.95 -21.98
CA LYS A 82 -10.93 -16.07 -21.03
C LYS A 82 -11.73 -15.99 -19.73
N TYR A 83 -11.03 -15.81 -18.60
CA TYR A 83 -11.67 -15.47 -17.34
C TYR A 83 -12.25 -14.05 -17.41
N GLN A 84 -13.31 -13.81 -16.66
CA GLN A 84 -13.91 -12.49 -16.49
C GLN A 84 -13.68 -11.95 -15.07
N TYR A 85 -13.47 -10.65 -14.96
CA TYR A 85 -13.21 -9.98 -13.68
C TYR A 85 -14.03 -8.69 -13.57
N TYR A 86 -14.22 -8.23 -12.33
CA TYR A 86 -14.86 -6.95 -12.05
C TYR A 86 -13.84 -5.81 -12.08
N PRO A 87 -13.93 -4.86 -13.03
CA PRO A 87 -13.00 -3.74 -13.09
C PRO A 87 -12.93 -2.98 -11.77
N GLY A 88 -11.73 -2.73 -11.25
CA GLY A 88 -11.54 -2.05 -9.96
C GLY A 88 -12.08 -2.81 -8.73
N GLY A 89 -12.50 -4.06 -8.89
CA GLY A 89 -13.11 -4.86 -7.83
C GLY A 89 -14.55 -4.46 -7.49
N ASP A 90 -15.22 -3.66 -8.32
CA ASP A 90 -16.63 -3.32 -8.15
C ASP A 90 -17.53 -4.40 -8.75
N ALA A 91 -18.21 -5.16 -7.88
CA ALA A 91 -19.13 -6.23 -8.29
C ALA A 91 -20.37 -5.72 -9.08
N ASN A 92 -20.64 -4.42 -9.07
CA ASN A 92 -21.74 -3.81 -9.82
C ASN A 92 -21.33 -3.38 -11.23
N ALA A 93 -20.04 -3.32 -11.53
CA ALA A 93 -19.54 -3.00 -12.85
C ALA A 93 -19.73 -4.19 -13.81
N ALA A 94 -19.88 -3.90 -15.11
CA ALA A 94 -19.93 -4.94 -16.13
C ALA A 94 -18.62 -5.75 -16.12
N PRO A 95 -18.68 -7.10 -16.03
CA PRO A 95 -17.49 -7.94 -16.09
C PRO A 95 -16.70 -7.71 -17.38
N LYS A 96 -15.37 -7.65 -17.27
CA LYS A 96 -14.46 -7.54 -18.41
C LYS A 96 -13.63 -8.80 -18.57
N ASP A 97 -13.29 -9.12 -19.81
CA ASP A 97 -12.41 -10.24 -20.12
C ASP A 97 -10.98 -9.95 -19.65
N ALA A 98 -10.33 -10.95 -19.07
CA ALA A 98 -8.95 -10.88 -18.64
C ALA A 98 -8.01 -10.63 -19.83
N PRO A 99 -6.91 -9.87 -19.62
CA PRO A 99 -5.85 -9.78 -20.61
C PRO A 99 -5.27 -11.17 -20.91
N SER A 100 -4.65 -11.34 -22.09
CA SER A 100 -4.08 -12.63 -22.48
C SER A 100 -3.02 -13.11 -21.49
N ALA A 101 -2.97 -14.41 -21.19
CA ALA A 101 -1.99 -15.01 -20.28
C ALA A 101 -0.53 -14.90 -20.75
N VAL A 102 -0.30 -14.53 -22.01
CA VAL A 102 1.03 -14.30 -22.57
C VAL A 102 1.44 -12.86 -22.31
N ASN A 103 2.63 -12.65 -21.78
CA ASN A 103 3.20 -11.32 -21.57
C ASN A 103 3.38 -10.63 -22.94
N VAL A 104 2.66 -9.53 -23.17
CA VAL A 104 2.74 -8.75 -24.41
C VAL A 104 3.47 -7.46 -24.12
N VAL A 105 4.64 -7.28 -24.73
CA VAL A 105 5.37 -6.01 -24.69
C VAL A 105 4.90 -5.17 -25.87
N VAL A 106 4.24 -4.05 -25.59
CA VAL A 106 3.87 -3.06 -26.61
C VAL A 106 5.02 -2.07 -26.75
N ILE A 107 5.66 -2.06 -27.92
CA ILE A 107 6.75 -1.12 -28.23
C ILE A 107 6.13 0.06 -28.98
N PRO A 108 6.09 1.27 -28.39
CA PRO A 108 5.67 2.46 -29.10
C PRO A 108 6.71 2.86 -30.16
N ASP A 109 6.26 3.54 -31.22
CA ASP A 109 7.12 4.20 -32.22
C ASP A 109 8.09 3.27 -32.98
N VAL A 110 7.59 2.14 -33.49
CA VAL A 110 8.35 1.30 -34.43
C VAL A 110 8.14 1.81 -35.86
N GLU A 111 9.22 2.15 -36.57
CA GLU A 111 9.17 2.44 -38.01
C GLU A 111 8.91 1.16 -38.82
N LEU A 112 7.65 0.75 -38.88
CA LEU A 112 7.18 -0.35 -39.73
C LEU A 112 6.47 0.22 -40.96
N PRO A 113 6.62 -0.41 -42.14
CA PRO A 113 5.78 -0.12 -43.30
C PRO A 113 4.29 -0.18 -42.90
N LYS A 114 3.47 0.76 -43.42
CA LYS A 114 2.05 0.97 -43.02
C LYS A 114 1.23 -0.33 -42.88
N ARG A 115 1.40 -1.27 -43.83
CA ARG A 115 0.72 -2.57 -43.82
C ARG A 115 1.05 -3.43 -42.59
N LEU A 116 2.29 -3.39 -42.12
CA LEU A 116 2.75 -4.13 -40.94
C LEU A 116 2.42 -3.36 -39.65
N HIS A 117 2.51 -2.04 -39.69
CA HIS A 117 2.10 -1.18 -38.59
C HIS A 117 0.63 -1.44 -38.23
N ASP A 118 -0.31 -1.39 -39.18
CA ASP A 118 -1.74 -1.57 -38.87
C ASP A 118 -2.06 -2.99 -38.34
N LYS A 119 -1.30 -4.00 -38.80
CA LYS A 119 -1.47 -5.41 -38.44
C LYS A 119 -0.93 -5.75 -37.05
N TYR A 120 0.23 -5.21 -36.67
CA TYR A 120 0.93 -5.60 -35.44
C TYR A 120 0.91 -4.51 -34.36
N ASN A 121 0.48 -3.29 -34.68
CA ASN A 121 0.36 -2.24 -33.68
C ASN A 121 -0.81 -2.54 -32.73
N LYS A 122 -0.46 -2.65 -31.45
CA LYS A 122 -1.37 -2.84 -30.32
C LYS A 122 -1.54 -1.57 -29.50
N TRP A 123 -0.73 -0.55 -29.74
CA TRP A 123 -0.79 0.74 -29.04
C TRP A 123 -2.11 1.45 -29.34
N GLY A 124 -2.84 1.83 -28.28
CA GLY A 124 -4.12 2.55 -28.40
C GLY A 124 -5.33 1.69 -28.77
N LYS A 125 -5.23 0.34 -28.75
CA LYS A 125 -6.37 -0.56 -28.94
C LYS A 125 -6.83 -1.14 -27.61
N ASP A 126 -8.12 -1.04 -27.30
CA ASP A 126 -8.68 -1.60 -26.07
C ASP A 126 -8.58 -3.14 -26.07
N GLY A 127 -8.07 -3.70 -24.96
CA GLY A 127 -7.94 -5.15 -24.76
C GLY A 127 -6.61 -5.78 -25.21
N TYR A 128 -5.59 -4.96 -25.50
CA TYR A 128 -4.22 -5.40 -25.81
C TYR A 128 -3.14 -4.68 -25.00
#